data_AF-A0A1A8PU75-F1
#
_entry.id   AF-A0A1A8PU75-F1
#
_cell.length_a   1.000
_cell.length_b   1.000
_cell.length_c   1.000
_cell.angle_alpha   90.00
_cell.angle_beta   90.00
_cell.angle_gamma   90.00
#
_symmetry.space_group_name_H-M   'P 1'
#
loop_
_entity.id
_entity.type
_entity.pdbx_description
1 polymer ?
#
loop_
_entity_poly.entity_id
_entity_poly.type
_entity_poly.pdbx_seq_one_letter_code
_entity_poly.pdbx_strand_id
1 'polypeptide(L)'
;MNSELRQQPEYKECRQMDAVSNVTLYSEETENEEVSNPEADMQELRTATEKAVSQIQDPLVLLEPVCLREALLEWLVVLERVLGPADLRSAPAADSNLDGSGEDRWEQDYLHPCSDHQEPAEVVPEETRDAPEPGGKQVQCENKRTTDSDTVAPCGDPPEPVRVVSPTPIPSDLSADLTELASLYTELSCFRTQKEVLGCSAFLRRYFFLLDQERVRRMCLLCHRVQPDMMSSFIEAMLELTQSSKVVEIIQKGDLLKSLRSLRELQAWGAPHLLVHLHRLYEKHGEAAVRSFSQFYPTITPADVITMAQQSHFLPYLDNLVQSRAEEHRLSFLQSLLEPESLRQDWLELALTHDAPKNCDTLTPDGQPRWHSHCFSWGYGRLLSLLIRLPADFLSKEKMCETCRSHGYWTGYLYLCKELQRRTEAFSSICELDDISLLEEPDGVEPQTLDEWKVLIQLSHHHCSVAESQQVTNGSSLTNGSAECEGKISPESLSLMLARSAGPDRALAVLEECGVQLALSPQSELVCELLRVAEKRQRAIIQTMLERCDRFLWSQHA
;
A
#
# COMPACT_ATOMS: atom_id res chain seq x y z
N MET A 1 -52.01 -21.94 46.38
CA MET A 1 -52.42 -22.00 47.81
C MET A 1 -51.41 -21.20 48.60
N ASN A 2 -51.81 -20.60 49.72
CA ASN A 2 -51.11 -19.48 50.34
C ASN A 2 -50.19 -19.89 51.51
N SER A 3 -49.58 -18.87 52.10
CA SER A 3 -49.06 -18.75 53.46
C SER A 3 -47.59 -19.16 53.67
N GLU A 4 -46.71 -18.32 54.24
CA GLU A 4 -46.76 -17.52 55.49
C GLU A 4 -46.51 -18.38 56.76
N LEU A 5 -45.83 -17.93 57.83
CA LEU A 5 -45.47 -16.57 58.30
C LEU A 5 -44.06 -16.48 58.92
N ARG A 6 -43.62 -15.22 59.07
CA ARG A 6 -42.63 -14.61 60.00
C ARG A 6 -42.27 -15.39 61.29
N GLN A 7 -41.06 -15.11 61.82
CA GLN A 7 -40.95 -14.42 63.12
C GLN A 7 -39.60 -13.72 63.37
N GLN A 8 -39.65 -12.61 64.10
CA GLN A 8 -38.55 -11.76 64.59
C GLN A 8 -38.88 -11.38 66.05
N PRO A 9 -37.89 -11.20 66.92
CA PRO A 9 -38.06 -10.37 68.11
C PRO A 9 -36.96 -9.31 68.28
N GLU A 10 -37.35 -8.04 68.44
CA GLU A 10 -36.53 -6.98 69.05
C GLU A 10 -36.78 -6.96 70.57
N TYR A 11 -35.86 -6.46 71.40
CA TYR A 11 -36.21 -6.01 72.76
C TYR A 11 -35.19 -5.03 73.42
N LYS A 12 -35.45 -3.72 73.30
CA LYS A 12 -35.17 -2.63 74.29
C LYS A 12 -33.70 -2.33 74.73
N GLU A 13 -33.35 -1.26 75.49
CA GLU A 13 -34.14 -0.20 76.16
C GLU A 13 -33.45 1.20 76.21
N CYS A 14 -34.24 2.25 75.93
CA CYS A 14 -34.21 3.66 76.37
C CYS A 14 -32.99 4.30 77.11
N ARG A 15 -32.53 5.47 76.61
CA ARG A 15 -32.54 6.74 77.40
C ARG A 15 -32.52 8.02 76.55
N GLN A 16 -33.17 9.08 77.03
CA GLN A 16 -33.30 10.41 76.41
C GLN A 16 -32.22 11.39 76.89
N MET A 17 -31.97 12.45 76.09
CA MET A 17 -32.06 13.85 76.58
C MET A 17 -32.20 14.83 75.40
N ASP A 18 -33.18 15.73 75.45
CA ASP A 18 -33.35 16.81 74.47
C ASP A 18 -32.53 18.06 74.84
N ALA A 19 -32.05 18.81 73.84
CA ALA A 19 -31.55 20.18 74.01
C ALA A 19 -31.77 21.00 72.72
N VAL A 20 -32.66 22.00 72.79
CA VAL A 20 -32.96 22.93 71.68
C VAL A 20 -32.13 24.20 71.82
N SER A 21 -31.58 24.70 70.70
CA SER A 21 -31.09 26.08 70.55
C SER A 21 -31.16 26.54 69.09
N ASN A 22 -32.03 27.49 68.78
CA ASN A 22 -31.99 28.28 67.54
C ASN A 22 -31.26 29.61 67.81
N VAL A 23 -30.33 30.03 66.94
CA VAL A 23 -30.10 31.45 66.57
C VAL A 23 -29.63 31.49 65.10
N THR A 24 -30.00 32.57 64.40
CA THR A 24 -29.85 32.77 62.95
C THR A 24 -28.55 33.43 62.49
N LEU A 25 -28.20 33.15 61.23
CA LEU A 25 -27.56 34.03 60.24
C LEU A 25 -26.22 34.72 60.59
N TYR A 26 -25.21 34.45 59.77
CA TYR A 26 -24.54 35.52 59.01
C TYR A 26 -24.44 35.10 57.54
N SER A 27 -24.41 36.09 56.65
CA SER A 27 -24.15 35.95 55.21
C SER A 27 -22.97 36.83 54.90
N GLU A 28 -21.95 36.29 54.23
CA GLU A 28 -20.91 37.08 53.58
C GLU A 28 -20.82 36.61 52.12
N GLU A 29 -20.77 37.59 51.22
CA GLU A 29 -20.79 37.38 49.78
C GLU A 29 -19.36 37.16 49.30
N THR A 30 -19.05 35.99 48.75
CA THR A 30 -17.81 35.75 48.01
C THR A 30 -18.15 35.42 46.57
N GLU A 31 -17.89 36.41 45.73
CA GLU A 31 -17.66 36.43 44.27
C GLU A 31 -17.99 35.13 43.50
N ASN A 32 -18.85 35.26 42.48
CA ASN A 32 -19.21 34.16 41.58
C ASN A 32 -18.00 33.66 40.77
N GLU A 33 -17.34 32.60 41.24
CA GLU A 33 -16.90 31.58 40.30
C GLU A 33 -18.15 30.91 39.71
N GLU A 34 -18.22 30.78 38.38
CA GLU A 34 -19.28 30.01 37.74
C GLU A 34 -19.06 28.52 38.04
N VAL A 35 -19.65 28.04 39.14
CA VAL A 35 -19.66 26.63 39.50
C VAL A 35 -20.51 25.88 38.47
N SER A 36 -19.86 25.45 37.38
CA SER A 36 -20.38 24.48 36.41
C SER A 36 -21.08 23.35 37.17
N ASN A 37 -22.39 23.25 36.97
CA ASN A 37 -23.21 22.27 37.64
C ASN A 37 -23.25 21.03 36.74
N PRO A 38 -22.46 19.97 37.04
CA PRO A 38 -22.25 18.87 36.12
C PRO A 38 -23.55 18.13 35.78
N GLU A 39 -24.55 18.16 36.66
CA GLU A 39 -25.87 17.55 36.41
C GLU A 39 -26.69 18.37 35.40
N ALA A 40 -26.61 19.70 35.47
CA ALA A 40 -27.26 20.59 34.49
C ALA A 40 -26.55 20.52 33.12
N ASP A 41 -25.22 20.53 33.13
CA ASP A 41 -24.39 20.41 31.93
C ASP A 41 -24.62 19.07 31.22
N MET A 42 -24.70 17.96 31.95
CA MET A 42 -25.03 16.65 31.37
C MET A 42 -26.49 16.56 30.88
N GLN A 43 -27.43 17.23 31.53
CA GLN A 43 -28.83 17.28 31.06
C GLN A 43 -29.02 18.16 29.82
N GLU A 44 -28.23 19.24 29.67
CA GLU A 44 -28.18 20.03 28.44
C GLU A 44 -27.54 19.23 27.30
N LEU A 45 -26.45 18.49 27.57
CA LEU A 45 -25.86 17.59 26.58
C LEU A 45 -26.86 16.50 26.13
N ARG A 46 -27.70 15.98 27.04
CA ARG A 46 -28.81 15.08 26.67
C ARG A 46 -29.78 15.77 25.71
N THR A 47 -30.31 16.95 26.04
CA THR A 47 -31.30 17.64 25.17
C THR A 47 -30.71 18.08 23.83
N ALA A 48 -29.44 18.50 23.79
CA ALA A 48 -28.73 18.81 22.55
C ALA A 48 -28.52 17.56 21.66
N THR A 49 -28.22 16.42 22.28
CA THR A 49 -28.06 15.12 21.60
C THR A 49 -29.40 14.61 21.06
N GLU A 50 -30.46 14.63 21.87
CA GLU A 50 -31.82 14.28 21.43
C GLU A 50 -32.28 15.17 20.25
N LYS A 51 -32.01 16.48 20.32
CA LYS A 51 -32.28 17.43 19.21
C LYS A 51 -31.54 17.02 17.95
N ALA A 52 -30.22 16.84 18.02
CA ALA A 52 -29.39 16.50 16.87
C ALA A 52 -29.78 15.15 16.25
N VAL A 53 -30.03 14.13 17.07
CA VAL A 53 -30.56 12.83 16.62
C VAL A 53 -31.90 13.00 15.90
N SER A 54 -32.81 13.82 16.41
CA SER A 54 -34.09 14.08 15.75
C SER A 54 -33.96 14.83 14.42
N GLN A 55 -32.95 15.70 14.28
CA GLN A 55 -32.66 16.39 13.02
C GLN A 55 -32.07 15.45 11.96
N ILE A 56 -31.10 14.59 12.32
CA ILE A 56 -30.47 13.66 11.37
C ILE A 56 -31.36 12.47 10.99
N GLN A 57 -32.51 12.29 11.65
CA GLN A 57 -33.55 11.35 11.23
C GLN A 57 -34.38 11.87 10.03
N ASP A 58 -34.32 13.16 9.70
CA ASP A 58 -34.89 13.67 8.44
C ASP A 58 -33.95 13.30 7.27
N PRO A 59 -34.40 12.52 6.27
CA PRO A 59 -33.59 12.20 5.09
C PRO A 59 -33.12 13.43 4.30
N LEU A 60 -33.84 14.56 4.38
CA LEU A 60 -33.45 15.81 3.73
C LEU A 60 -32.26 16.49 4.42
N VAL A 61 -32.10 16.29 5.73
CA VAL A 61 -30.92 16.74 6.49
C VAL A 61 -29.77 15.75 6.29
N LEU A 62 -30.04 14.44 6.46
CA LEU A 62 -29.03 13.39 6.41
C LEU A 62 -28.33 13.26 5.05
N LEU A 63 -29.05 13.50 3.95
CA LEU A 63 -28.51 13.39 2.59
C LEU A 63 -27.89 14.68 2.05
N GLU A 64 -27.99 15.80 2.79
CA GLU A 64 -27.43 17.10 2.40
C GLU A 64 -26.21 17.44 3.29
N PRO A 65 -24.96 17.33 2.78
CA PRO A 65 -23.75 17.51 3.58
C PRO A 65 -23.55 18.89 4.20
N VAL A 66 -24.34 19.90 3.81
CA VAL A 66 -24.39 21.21 4.48
C VAL A 66 -25.30 21.15 5.72
N CYS A 67 -26.54 20.69 5.57
CA CYS A 67 -27.51 20.64 6.67
C CYS A 67 -27.10 19.66 7.78
N LEU A 68 -26.58 18.48 7.41
CA LEU A 68 -26.04 17.50 8.36
C LEU A 68 -24.86 18.08 9.17
N ARG A 69 -24.01 18.88 8.51
CA ARG A 69 -22.89 19.61 9.13
C ARG A 69 -23.38 20.66 10.11
N GLU A 70 -24.39 21.46 9.74
CA GLU A 70 -24.94 22.51 10.60
C GLU A 70 -25.52 21.93 11.90
N ALA A 71 -26.34 20.88 11.80
CA ALA A 71 -26.87 20.16 12.97
C ALA A 71 -25.76 19.59 13.88
N LEU A 72 -24.71 19.01 13.31
CA LEU A 72 -23.58 18.47 14.08
C LEU A 72 -22.69 19.56 14.68
N LEU A 73 -22.56 20.74 14.05
CA LEU A 73 -21.82 21.87 14.61
C LEU A 73 -22.57 22.56 15.76
N GLU A 74 -23.90 22.68 15.68
CA GLU A 74 -24.72 23.13 16.82
C GLU A 74 -24.53 22.22 18.05
N TRP A 75 -24.52 20.89 17.82
CA TRP A 75 -24.29 19.89 18.87
C TRP A 75 -22.85 19.92 19.42
N LEU A 76 -21.86 20.10 18.54
CA LEU A 76 -20.44 20.12 18.90
C LEU A 76 -20.10 21.18 19.95
N VAL A 77 -20.71 22.37 19.89
CA VAL A 77 -20.49 23.45 20.87
C VAL A 77 -20.88 22.99 22.29
N VAL A 78 -21.98 22.26 22.43
CA VAL A 78 -22.41 21.70 23.72
C VAL A 78 -21.49 20.56 24.15
N LEU A 79 -21.08 19.70 23.21
CA LEU A 79 -20.11 18.62 23.48
C LEU A 79 -18.77 19.16 24.03
N GLU A 80 -18.25 20.23 23.42
CA GLU A 80 -16.98 20.87 23.82
C GLU A 80 -17.08 21.52 25.19
N ARG A 81 -18.17 22.23 25.47
CA ARG A 81 -18.42 22.86 26.78
C ARG A 81 -18.51 21.82 27.91
N VAL A 82 -19.17 20.69 27.67
CA VAL A 82 -19.49 19.68 28.70
C VAL A 82 -18.40 18.59 28.84
N LEU A 83 -17.84 18.09 27.73
CA LEU A 83 -16.89 16.97 27.70
C LEU A 83 -15.47 17.32 27.20
N GLY A 84 -15.26 18.56 26.70
CA GLY A 84 -13.97 19.00 26.18
C GLY A 84 -12.85 19.17 27.23
N PRO A 85 -11.63 19.50 26.78
CA PRO A 85 -10.48 19.82 27.64
C PRO A 85 -10.77 20.95 28.64
N ALA A 86 -10.03 20.99 29.75
CA ALA A 86 -10.23 22.00 30.79
C ALA A 86 -10.03 23.43 30.28
N ASP A 87 -9.05 23.63 29.40
CA ASP A 87 -8.63 24.93 28.85
C ASP A 87 -9.69 25.59 27.95
N LEU A 88 -10.72 24.84 27.54
CA LEU A 88 -11.87 25.35 26.77
C LEU A 88 -13.12 25.59 27.62
N ARG A 89 -13.15 25.09 28.87
CA ARG A 89 -14.27 25.31 29.81
C ARG A 89 -14.23 26.71 30.44
N SER A 90 -13.09 27.38 30.36
CA SER A 90 -12.83 28.73 30.88
C SER A 90 -12.99 29.84 29.84
N ALA A 91 -13.38 29.53 28.61
CA ALA A 91 -13.68 30.52 27.59
C ALA A 91 -15.14 30.98 27.72
N PRO A 92 -15.42 32.25 28.11
CA PRO A 92 -16.80 32.74 28.18
C PRO A 92 -17.41 32.79 26.78
N ALA A 93 -18.71 32.51 26.68
CA ALA A 93 -19.44 32.54 25.41
C ALA A 93 -19.41 33.94 24.79
N ALA A 94 -18.66 34.08 23.69
CA ALA A 94 -18.51 35.36 22.98
C ALA A 94 -19.75 35.64 22.11
N ASP A 95 -20.74 36.33 22.69
CA ASP A 95 -21.95 36.78 22.01
C ASP A 95 -21.63 37.57 20.73
N SER A 96 -22.02 37.04 19.58
CA SER A 96 -21.70 37.58 18.26
C SER A 96 -22.67 38.67 17.81
N ASN A 97 -22.53 39.87 18.39
CA ASN A 97 -23.25 41.07 17.94
C ASN A 97 -22.33 42.05 17.21
N LEU A 98 -22.58 42.24 15.91
CA LEU A 98 -22.03 43.38 15.15
C LEU A 98 -22.83 44.65 15.49
N ASP A 99 -22.14 45.75 15.80
CA ASP A 99 -21.90 46.87 14.86
C ASP A 99 -21.37 48.13 15.61
N GLY A 100 -20.81 49.09 14.90
CA GLY A 100 -20.88 50.50 15.32
C GLY A 100 -19.68 51.13 16.05
N SER A 101 -18.63 51.46 15.30
CA SER A 101 -17.93 52.78 15.36
C SER A 101 -17.43 53.35 16.71
N GLY A 102 -16.10 53.44 16.87
CA GLY A 102 -15.48 54.36 17.83
C GLY A 102 -13.95 54.51 17.65
N GLU A 103 -13.50 55.64 17.12
CA GLU A 103 -12.07 56.01 17.08
C GLU A 103 -11.63 56.61 18.44
N ASP A 104 -10.45 56.23 18.95
CA ASP A 104 -9.31 57.16 19.10
C ASP A 104 -8.00 56.42 19.45
N ARG A 105 -6.89 57.00 19.00
CA ARG A 105 -5.48 57.05 19.50
C ARG A 105 -4.96 56.06 20.59
N TRP A 106 -3.65 55.80 20.68
CA TRP A 106 -2.49 56.67 20.39
C TRP A 106 -1.36 56.00 19.59
N GLU A 107 -0.59 56.82 18.87
CA GLU A 107 0.65 56.44 18.16
C GLU A 107 1.90 56.73 19.02
N GLN A 108 3.09 56.50 18.40
CA GLN A 108 4.43 56.96 18.79
C GLN A 108 5.11 56.14 19.91
N ASP A 109 6.42 55.87 19.87
CA ASP A 109 7.49 56.44 19.02
C ASP A 109 8.20 55.44 18.08
N TYR A 110 8.78 55.97 16.99
CA TYR A 110 9.68 55.27 16.07
C TYR A 110 10.93 56.13 15.77
N LEU A 111 12.13 55.56 16.02
CA LEU A 111 13.45 55.90 15.44
C LEU A 111 14.03 57.34 15.51
N HIS A 112 15.27 57.46 16.01
CA HIS A 112 16.29 58.36 15.43
C HIS A 112 17.74 57.86 15.71
N PRO A 113 18.81 58.34 15.03
CA PRO A 113 19.65 57.42 14.23
C PRO A 113 21.19 57.63 14.31
N CYS A 114 21.93 56.88 13.46
CA CYS A 114 23.34 57.08 13.08
C CYS A 114 24.40 56.78 14.19
N SER A 115 25.68 56.54 13.88
CA SER A 115 26.43 56.61 12.61
C SER A 115 27.63 55.64 12.57
N ASP A 116 28.20 55.39 11.38
CA ASP A 116 29.60 55.04 11.01
C ASP A 116 30.40 53.98 11.83
N HIS A 117 31.11 53.02 11.23
CA HIS A 117 32.46 53.27 10.67
C HIS A 117 33.03 52.16 9.75
N GLN A 118 33.99 52.58 8.93
CA GLN A 118 34.69 51.93 7.81
C GLN A 118 35.49 50.64 8.04
N GLU A 119 35.62 49.90 6.92
CA GLU A 119 36.73 49.06 6.39
C GLU A 119 38.18 49.54 6.70
N PRO A 120 39.26 48.69 6.60
CA PRO A 120 39.66 47.99 5.35
C PRO A 120 40.40 46.62 5.49
N ALA A 121 41.00 46.13 4.39
CA ALA A 121 41.63 44.80 4.21
C ALA A 121 43.07 44.84 3.62
N GLU A 122 43.80 43.70 3.58
CA GLU A 122 45.01 43.51 2.72
C GLU A 122 45.32 42.04 2.28
N VAL A 123 46.60 41.63 2.13
CA VAL A 123 47.10 40.81 0.97
C VAL A 123 48.09 39.64 1.30
N VAL A 124 48.32 38.69 0.34
CA VAL A 124 48.96 37.35 0.54
C VAL A 124 49.91 36.87 -0.62
N PRO A 125 51.16 36.39 -0.34
CA PRO A 125 52.04 35.70 -1.32
C PRO A 125 52.93 34.50 -0.84
N GLU A 126 53.21 33.51 -1.73
CA GLU A 126 54.45 32.65 -1.87
C GLU A 126 54.95 31.80 -0.66
N GLU A 127 55.97 30.90 -0.64
CA GLU A 127 56.69 29.89 -1.50
C GLU A 127 57.42 28.90 -0.51
N THR A 128 57.95 27.68 -0.74
CA THR A 128 58.00 26.64 -1.81
C THR A 128 58.46 25.26 -1.24
N ARG A 129 58.40 24.18 -2.07
CA ARG A 129 59.32 22.97 -2.11
C ARG A 129 59.26 21.96 -0.93
N ASP A 130 59.58 20.67 -1.07
CA ASP A 130 60.04 19.79 -2.18
C ASP A 130 59.47 18.34 -2.01
N ALA A 131 59.62 17.43 -3.00
CA ALA A 131 59.06 16.05 -3.01
C ALA A 131 60.14 14.92 -2.94
N PRO A 132 59.80 13.62 -2.72
CA PRO A 132 59.26 12.75 -3.80
C PRO A 132 58.24 11.63 -3.39
N GLU A 133 57.81 10.86 -4.39
CA GLU A 133 56.79 9.78 -4.42
C GLU A 133 57.27 8.39 -3.88
N PRO A 134 56.46 7.29 -3.83
CA PRO A 134 55.08 7.09 -4.32
C PRO A 134 54.05 6.45 -3.37
N GLY A 135 52.76 6.65 -3.68
CA GLY A 135 51.60 5.97 -3.10
C GLY A 135 50.38 6.02 -4.04
N GLY A 136 49.53 4.98 -4.02
CA GLY A 136 48.45 4.82 -5.01
C GLY A 136 47.34 5.87 -4.92
N LYS A 137 46.87 6.36 -6.07
CA LYS A 137 45.75 7.31 -6.18
C LYS A 137 44.43 6.59 -6.46
N GLN A 138 43.46 6.75 -5.58
CA GLN A 138 42.03 6.60 -5.92
C GLN A 138 41.36 7.92 -5.56
N VAL A 139 40.83 8.62 -6.56
CA VAL A 139 40.33 10.00 -6.41
C VAL A 139 38.83 9.98 -6.13
N GLN A 140 38.42 10.42 -4.95
CA GLN A 140 37.07 10.89 -4.72
C GLN A 140 36.96 12.33 -5.23
N CYS A 141 36.03 12.57 -6.17
CA CYS A 141 35.57 13.91 -6.49
C CYS A 141 34.16 14.07 -5.91
N GLU A 142 34.05 14.68 -4.73
CA GLU A 142 32.79 15.29 -4.33
C GLU A 142 32.46 16.41 -5.32
N ASN A 143 31.21 16.51 -5.78
CA ASN A 143 30.74 17.72 -6.42
C ASN A 143 29.25 17.94 -6.14
N LYS A 144 28.94 19.02 -5.43
CA LYS A 144 27.58 19.35 -4.99
C LYS A 144 26.72 19.80 -6.16
N ARG A 145 25.43 19.45 -6.13
CA ARG A 145 24.38 20.35 -6.63
C ARG A 145 23.03 20.14 -5.92
N THR A 146 22.61 21.22 -5.24
CA THR A 146 21.23 21.70 -5.11
C THR A 146 20.19 20.70 -4.62
N THR A 147 20.07 20.60 -3.30
CA THR A 147 18.83 20.22 -2.62
C THR A 147 18.24 21.50 -2.01
N ASP A 148 17.35 22.18 -2.72
CA ASP A 148 16.62 23.33 -2.16
C ASP A 148 15.53 22.77 -1.22
N SER A 149 15.83 22.80 0.07
CA SER A 149 15.03 22.18 1.14
C SER A 149 14.57 23.21 2.16
N ASP A 150 13.86 24.24 1.69
CA ASP A 150 13.18 25.24 2.52
C ASP A 150 11.92 24.66 3.20
N THR A 151 12.09 23.53 3.89
CA THR A 151 11.11 22.99 4.83
C THR A 151 11.29 23.70 6.17
N VAL A 152 10.69 24.88 6.29
CA VAL A 152 10.58 25.60 7.57
C VAL A 152 10.02 24.64 8.62
N ALA A 153 10.77 24.38 9.69
CA ALA A 153 10.32 23.52 10.78
C ALA A 153 9.02 24.09 11.38
N PRO A 154 7.91 23.33 11.43
CA PRO A 154 6.69 23.79 12.07
C PRO A 154 6.95 24.00 13.57
N CYS A 155 7.01 25.25 14.00
CA CYS A 155 6.98 25.62 15.41
C CYS A 155 5.54 25.50 15.92
N GLY A 156 5.02 24.26 15.95
CA GLY A 156 3.71 23.92 16.47
C GLY A 156 3.80 23.44 17.92
N ASP A 157 2.72 23.68 18.66
CA ASP A 157 2.51 23.11 19.99
C ASP A 157 2.54 21.56 19.94
N PRO A 158 2.88 20.88 21.05
CA PRO A 158 2.88 19.42 21.10
C PRO A 158 1.48 18.87 20.76
N PRO A 159 1.40 17.74 20.02
CA PRO A 159 0.11 17.15 19.64
C PRO A 159 -0.70 16.81 20.88
N GLU A 160 -1.99 17.19 20.87
CA GLU A 160 -2.86 17.10 22.04
C GLU A 160 -2.88 15.68 22.64
N PRO A 161 -2.96 15.53 23.99
CA PRO A 161 -3.03 14.23 24.61
C PRO A 161 -4.29 13.48 24.18
N VAL A 162 -4.15 12.19 23.89
CA VAL A 162 -5.30 11.33 23.61
C VAL A 162 -6.13 11.14 24.88
N ARG A 163 -7.45 11.06 24.73
CA ARG A 163 -8.41 10.87 25.82
C ARG A 163 -9.22 9.61 25.58
N VAL A 164 -8.79 8.52 26.20
CA VAL A 164 -9.43 7.20 26.09
C VAL A 164 -10.50 6.97 27.16
N VAL A 165 -10.55 7.82 28.19
CA VAL A 165 -11.56 7.79 29.26
C VAL A 165 -12.30 9.13 29.30
N SER A 166 -13.62 9.06 29.44
CA SER A 166 -14.48 10.25 29.59
C SER A 166 -14.15 11.02 30.88
N PRO A 167 -14.15 12.37 30.88
CA PRO A 167 -13.93 13.17 32.10
C PRO A 167 -15.05 12.99 33.13
N THR A 168 -16.27 12.71 32.68
CA THR A 168 -17.47 12.50 33.50
C THR A 168 -18.12 11.15 33.13
N PRO A 169 -18.79 10.46 34.07
CA PRO A 169 -19.48 9.21 33.77
C PRO A 169 -20.69 9.48 32.85
N ILE A 170 -20.69 8.86 31.67
CA ILE A 170 -21.75 9.04 30.67
C ILE A 170 -22.93 8.11 31.01
N PRO A 171 -24.18 8.60 31.05
CA PRO A 171 -25.37 7.77 31.16
C PRO A 171 -25.50 6.76 30.01
N SER A 172 -25.82 5.50 30.33
CA SER A 172 -25.87 4.41 29.34
C SER A 172 -26.98 4.53 28.29
N ASP A 173 -28.00 5.34 28.58
CA ASP A 173 -29.04 5.75 27.63
C ASP A 173 -28.50 6.77 26.61
N LEU A 174 -27.66 7.71 27.05
CA LEU A 174 -27.08 8.77 26.22
C LEU A 174 -25.86 8.31 25.40
N SER A 175 -25.15 7.28 25.85
CA SER A 175 -23.88 6.85 25.23
C SER A 175 -24.02 6.35 23.79
N ALA A 176 -25.15 5.77 23.40
CA ALA A 176 -25.36 5.28 22.04
C ALA A 176 -25.48 6.43 21.04
N ASP A 177 -26.32 7.42 21.36
CA ASP A 177 -26.57 8.59 20.51
C ASP A 177 -25.33 9.48 20.40
N LEU A 178 -24.60 9.70 21.51
CA LEU A 178 -23.29 10.39 21.47
C LEU A 178 -22.28 9.64 20.59
N THR A 179 -22.30 8.30 20.58
CA THR A 179 -21.39 7.51 19.75
C THR A 179 -21.70 7.65 18.26
N GLU A 180 -22.98 7.67 17.89
CA GLU A 180 -23.41 7.87 16.52
C GLU A 180 -23.05 9.28 16.01
N LEU A 181 -23.40 10.33 16.77
CA LEU A 181 -23.10 11.72 16.39
C LEU A 181 -21.59 12.00 16.32
N ALA A 182 -20.80 11.51 17.28
CA ALA A 182 -19.33 11.67 17.27
C ALA A 182 -18.70 10.94 16.08
N SER A 183 -19.16 9.73 15.76
CA SER A 183 -18.66 8.97 14.61
C SER A 183 -19.02 9.65 13.29
N LEU A 184 -20.27 10.09 13.12
CA LEU A 184 -20.72 10.87 11.95
C LEU A 184 -19.93 12.18 11.78
N TYR A 185 -19.72 12.94 12.86
CA TYR A 185 -18.92 14.16 12.80
C TYR A 185 -17.50 13.87 12.32
N THR A 186 -16.87 12.81 12.83
CA THR A 186 -15.49 12.43 12.45
C THR A 186 -15.42 12.03 10.98
N GLU A 187 -16.32 11.15 10.51
CA GLU A 187 -16.42 10.69 9.12
C GLU A 187 -16.60 11.86 8.14
N LEU A 188 -17.49 12.82 8.47
CA LEU A 188 -17.71 14.01 7.66
C LEU A 188 -16.54 15.00 7.68
N SER A 189 -15.72 15.00 8.74
CA SER A 189 -14.61 15.95 8.94
C SER A 189 -13.31 15.53 8.27
N CYS A 190 -13.07 14.23 8.13
CA CYS A 190 -11.81 13.71 7.60
C CYS A 190 -11.59 13.89 6.09
N PHE A 191 -12.62 14.28 5.32
CA PHE A 191 -12.50 14.62 3.89
C PHE A 191 -12.47 16.14 3.61
N ARG A 192 -12.26 16.98 4.64
CA ARG A 192 -12.36 18.44 4.54
C ARG A 192 -11.00 19.14 4.40
N THR A 193 -10.99 20.27 3.69
CA THR A 193 -9.78 21.07 3.39
C THR A 193 -9.49 22.15 4.44
N GLN A 194 -8.87 21.73 5.56
CA GLN A 194 -8.07 22.52 6.53
C GLN A 194 -8.65 23.81 7.19
N LYS A 195 -9.78 24.37 6.75
CA LYS A 195 -10.33 25.65 7.26
C LYS A 195 -11.49 25.48 8.25
N GLU A 196 -11.25 24.78 9.35
CA GLU A 196 -12.26 24.55 10.39
C GLU A 196 -11.72 24.73 11.80
N VAL A 197 -12.64 25.00 12.74
CA VAL A 197 -12.34 25.30 14.15
C VAL A 197 -11.60 24.15 14.84
N LEU A 198 -11.92 22.91 14.48
CA LEU A 198 -11.28 21.69 14.98
C LEU A 198 -11.11 20.64 13.88
N GLY A 199 -9.86 20.28 13.59
CA GLY A 199 -9.53 19.26 12.59
C GLY A 199 -9.83 17.83 13.05
N CYS A 200 -10.07 16.92 12.09
CA CYS A 200 -10.47 15.53 12.34
C CYS A 200 -9.55 14.80 13.34
N SER A 201 -8.23 15.03 13.27
CA SER A 201 -7.24 14.45 14.19
C SER A 201 -7.41 14.93 15.64
N ALA A 202 -7.56 16.23 15.85
CA ALA A 202 -7.79 16.79 17.18
C ALA A 202 -9.11 16.29 17.78
N PHE A 203 -10.19 16.22 16.99
CA PHE A 203 -11.45 15.63 17.44
C PHE A 203 -11.29 14.16 17.86
N LEU A 204 -10.63 13.33 17.03
CA LEU A 204 -10.33 11.93 17.36
C LEU A 204 -9.58 11.82 18.69
N ARG A 205 -8.51 12.60 18.88
CA ARG A 205 -7.67 12.56 20.08
C ARG A 205 -8.44 13.01 21.33
N ARG A 206 -9.25 14.07 21.23
CA ARG A 206 -10.04 14.64 22.35
C ARG A 206 -11.23 13.78 22.79
N TYR A 207 -11.84 13.02 21.87
CA TYR A 207 -13.13 12.34 22.07
C TYR A 207 -13.10 10.85 21.75
N PHE A 208 -11.93 10.20 21.73
CA PHE A 208 -11.81 8.78 21.38
C PHE A 208 -12.74 7.86 22.18
N PHE A 209 -13.00 8.20 23.45
CA PHE A 209 -13.95 7.50 24.34
C PHE A 209 -15.41 7.50 23.86
N LEU A 210 -15.78 8.32 22.87
CA LEU A 210 -17.10 8.36 22.23
C LEU A 210 -17.14 7.65 20.87
N LEU A 211 -16.01 7.20 20.32
CA LEU A 211 -15.96 6.79 18.91
C LEU A 211 -16.12 5.28 18.71
N ASP A 212 -16.91 4.89 17.71
CA ASP A 212 -16.90 3.51 17.24
C ASP A 212 -15.56 3.19 16.58
N GLN A 213 -14.82 2.28 17.22
CA GLN A 213 -13.45 1.95 16.84
C GLN A 213 -13.35 1.26 15.47
N GLU A 214 -14.41 0.61 14.99
CA GLU A 214 -14.46 -0.06 13.69
C GLU A 214 -14.82 0.94 12.57
N ARG A 215 -15.68 1.92 12.84
CA ARG A 215 -15.93 3.07 11.95
C ARG A 215 -14.68 3.94 11.78
N VAL A 216 -14.06 4.38 12.88
CA VAL A 216 -12.83 5.20 12.84
C VAL A 216 -11.71 4.44 12.12
N ARG A 217 -11.52 3.16 12.42
CA ARG A 217 -10.60 2.27 11.69
C ARG A 217 -10.82 2.32 10.17
N ARG A 218 -12.06 2.11 9.70
CA ARG A 218 -12.39 2.13 8.27
C ARG A 218 -12.15 3.50 7.64
N MET A 219 -12.56 4.57 8.33
CA MET A 219 -12.30 5.95 7.92
C MET A 219 -10.79 6.23 7.79
N CYS A 220 -9.98 5.82 8.78
CA CYS A 220 -8.52 5.98 8.74
C CYS A 220 -7.87 5.20 7.59
N LEU A 221 -8.38 4.02 7.21
CA LEU A 221 -7.93 3.29 6.01
C LEU A 221 -8.29 4.05 4.72
N LEU A 222 -9.50 4.60 4.63
CA LEU A 222 -9.97 5.35 3.47
C LEU A 222 -9.20 6.67 3.26
N CYS A 223 -8.89 7.41 4.34
CA CYS A 223 -8.19 8.68 4.26
C CYS A 223 -6.65 8.58 4.33
N HIS A 224 -6.06 7.40 4.55
CA HIS A 224 -4.62 7.23 4.82
C HIS A 224 -3.69 7.90 3.78
N ARG A 225 -4.03 7.86 2.48
CA ARG A 225 -3.24 8.52 1.41
C ARG A 225 -3.23 10.05 1.48
N VAL A 226 -4.12 10.65 2.27
CA VAL A 226 -4.32 12.11 2.40
C VAL A 226 -3.99 12.60 3.81
N GLN A 227 -4.29 11.80 4.85
CA GLN A 227 -4.06 12.12 6.26
C GLN A 227 -3.53 10.88 7.02
N PRO A 228 -2.25 10.49 6.85
CA PRO A 228 -1.69 9.31 7.52
C PRO A 228 -1.72 9.42 9.06
N ASP A 229 -1.59 10.64 9.60
CA ASP A 229 -1.57 10.95 11.03
C ASP A 229 -2.87 10.54 11.77
N MET A 230 -3.97 10.40 11.04
CA MET A 230 -5.23 9.85 11.55
C MET A 230 -5.06 8.40 12.00
N MET A 231 -4.32 7.57 11.24
CA MET A 231 -4.03 6.19 11.62
C MET A 231 -3.08 6.14 12.81
N SER A 232 -2.04 6.99 12.83
CA SER A 232 -1.11 7.09 13.96
C SER A 232 -1.83 7.44 15.26
N SER A 233 -2.73 8.43 15.24
CA SER A 233 -3.52 8.84 16.41
C SER A 233 -4.53 7.77 16.84
N PHE A 234 -5.15 7.05 15.89
CA PHE A 234 -6.02 5.91 16.18
C PHE A 234 -5.27 4.75 16.86
N ILE A 235 -4.06 4.43 16.36
CA ILE A 235 -3.19 3.40 16.94
C ILE A 235 -2.74 3.81 18.35
N GLU A 236 -2.33 5.05 18.57
CA GLU A 236 -1.96 5.60 19.88
C GLU A 236 -3.11 5.45 20.91
N ALA A 237 -4.31 5.86 20.52
CA ALA A 237 -5.52 5.72 21.35
C ALA A 237 -5.83 4.27 21.73
N MET A 238 -5.77 3.36 20.74
CA MET A 238 -5.99 1.94 20.99
C MET A 238 -4.86 1.29 21.80
N LEU A 239 -3.62 1.79 21.71
CA LEU A 239 -2.47 1.32 22.50
C LEU A 239 -2.63 1.66 23.98
N GLU A 240 -3.18 2.84 24.30
CA GLU A 240 -3.58 3.21 25.65
C GLU A 240 -4.79 2.37 26.12
N LEU A 241 -5.88 2.31 25.36
CA LEU A 241 -7.10 1.55 25.70
C LEU A 241 -6.79 0.08 26.05
N THR A 242 -5.93 -0.55 25.27
CA THR A 242 -5.62 -1.98 25.44
C THR A 242 -4.42 -2.24 26.36
N GLN A 243 -3.83 -1.22 27.00
CA GLN A 243 -2.63 -1.35 27.84
C GLN A 243 -2.83 -2.32 29.02
N SER A 244 -4.03 -2.37 29.59
CA SER A 244 -4.42 -3.25 30.70
C SER A 244 -4.72 -4.71 30.29
N SER A 245 -4.71 -5.02 28.99
CA SER A 245 -4.97 -6.37 28.48
C SER A 245 -3.85 -7.34 28.87
N LYS A 246 -4.23 -8.50 29.42
CA LYS A 246 -3.30 -9.59 29.81
C LYS A 246 -2.38 -10.04 28.66
N VAL A 247 -2.80 -9.81 27.42
CA VAL A 247 -2.01 -10.15 26.22
C VAL A 247 -0.81 -9.22 26.03
N VAL A 248 -0.87 -7.98 26.55
CA VAL A 248 0.27 -7.04 26.50
C VAL A 248 1.45 -7.60 27.29
N GLU A 249 1.23 -8.15 28.49
CA GLU A 249 2.29 -8.83 29.26
C GLU A 249 2.88 -10.02 28.50
N ILE A 250 2.05 -10.79 27.80
CA ILE A 250 2.49 -11.97 27.03
C ILE A 250 3.28 -11.54 25.79
N ILE A 251 2.89 -10.46 25.11
CA ILE A 251 3.64 -9.86 24.00
C ILE A 251 4.98 -9.29 24.51
N GLN A 252 5.00 -8.58 25.64
CA GLN A 252 6.22 -8.02 26.22
C GLN A 252 7.21 -9.10 26.68
N LYS A 253 6.74 -10.12 27.41
CA LYS A 253 7.60 -11.15 28.05
C LYS A 253 7.86 -12.38 27.18
N GLY A 254 7.00 -12.67 26.20
CA GLY A 254 7.06 -13.87 25.37
C GLY A 254 8.00 -13.78 24.17
N ASP A 255 8.10 -14.89 23.44
CA ASP A 255 8.58 -14.92 22.06
C ASP A 255 7.41 -14.82 21.07
N LEU A 256 7.72 -14.53 19.81
CA LEU A 256 6.74 -14.36 18.74
C LEU A 256 5.74 -15.52 18.64
N LEU A 257 6.20 -16.78 18.75
CA LEU A 257 5.32 -17.95 18.61
C LEU A 257 4.35 -18.09 19.78
N LYS A 258 4.81 -17.86 21.01
CA LYS A 258 3.94 -17.83 22.21
C LYS A 258 2.91 -16.70 22.12
N SER A 259 3.32 -15.52 21.67
CA SER A 259 2.44 -14.35 21.59
C SER A 259 1.41 -14.45 20.45
N LEU A 260 1.80 -14.97 19.28
CA LEU A 260 0.85 -15.25 18.18
C LEU A 260 -0.17 -16.33 18.56
N ARG A 261 0.27 -17.38 19.29
CA ARG A 261 -0.63 -18.40 19.84
C ARG A 261 -1.60 -17.80 20.86
N SER A 262 -1.09 -17.01 21.79
CA SER A 262 -1.87 -16.28 22.80
C SER A 262 -2.95 -15.39 22.17
N LEU A 263 -2.66 -14.72 21.05
CA LEU A 263 -3.65 -13.94 20.33
C LEU A 263 -4.72 -14.81 19.66
N ARG A 264 -4.37 -16.00 19.17
CA ARG A 264 -5.35 -16.92 18.56
C ARG A 264 -6.25 -17.61 19.60
N GLU A 265 -5.76 -17.83 20.81
CA GLU A 265 -6.42 -18.67 21.83
C GLU A 265 -7.26 -17.90 22.86
N LEU A 266 -6.94 -16.63 23.18
CA LEU A 266 -7.52 -15.97 24.37
C LEU A 266 -8.88 -15.29 24.17
N GLN A 267 -9.20 -14.78 22.97
CA GLN A 267 -10.45 -14.04 22.75
C GLN A 267 -10.86 -13.99 21.27
N ALA A 268 -12.15 -13.85 21.00
CA ALA A 268 -12.65 -13.41 19.71
C ALA A 268 -12.45 -11.89 19.59
N TRP A 269 -11.37 -11.46 18.95
CA TRP A 269 -11.03 -10.05 18.79
C TRP A 269 -11.84 -9.36 17.69
N GLY A 270 -12.32 -8.15 17.95
CA GLY A 270 -12.63 -7.20 16.88
C GLY A 270 -11.35 -6.71 16.20
N ALA A 271 -11.44 -6.35 14.92
CA ALA A 271 -10.29 -5.93 14.12
C ALA A 271 -9.47 -4.77 14.72
N PRO A 272 -10.06 -3.71 15.35
CA PRO A 272 -9.32 -2.66 16.03
C PRO A 272 -8.38 -3.17 17.12
N HIS A 273 -8.90 -4.04 17.99
CA HIS A 273 -8.16 -4.60 19.12
C HIS A 273 -7.05 -5.55 18.65
N LEU A 274 -7.34 -6.39 17.65
CA LEU A 274 -6.36 -7.31 17.07
C LEU A 274 -5.23 -6.54 16.39
N LEU A 275 -5.54 -5.56 15.54
CA LEU A 275 -4.57 -4.74 14.82
C LEU A 275 -3.53 -4.13 15.76
N VAL A 276 -3.97 -3.60 16.90
CA VAL A 276 -3.10 -2.92 17.87
C VAL A 276 -2.30 -3.91 18.75
N HIS A 277 -2.75 -5.15 18.89
CA HIS A 277 -1.88 -6.22 19.40
C HIS A 277 -0.88 -6.72 18.34
N LEU A 278 -1.21 -6.69 17.05
CA LEU A 278 -0.24 -6.94 15.97
C LEU A 278 0.80 -5.81 15.86
N HIS A 279 0.41 -4.55 16.07
CA HIS A 279 1.34 -3.42 16.16
C HIS A 279 2.39 -3.64 17.26
N ARG A 280 1.98 -4.05 18.47
CA ARG A 280 2.93 -4.37 19.55
C ARG A 280 3.86 -5.54 19.23
N LEU A 281 3.45 -6.47 18.36
CA LEU A 281 4.32 -7.53 17.86
C LEU A 281 5.25 -7.05 16.75
N TYR A 282 4.79 -6.15 15.89
CA TYR A 282 5.60 -5.52 14.86
C TYR A 282 6.74 -4.68 15.48
N GLU A 283 6.44 -3.81 16.44
CA GLU A 283 7.45 -3.01 17.16
C GLU A 283 8.53 -3.88 17.84
N LYS A 284 8.18 -5.11 18.26
CA LYS A 284 9.08 -6.02 18.97
C LYS A 284 9.86 -6.97 18.06
N HIS A 285 9.32 -7.35 16.91
CA HIS A 285 9.84 -8.43 16.07
C HIS A 285 9.96 -8.08 14.56
N GLY A 286 9.57 -6.87 14.18
CA GLY A 286 9.65 -6.34 12.81
C GLY A 286 8.97 -7.25 11.79
N GLU A 287 9.64 -7.35 10.63
CA GLU A 287 9.26 -8.18 9.48
C GLU A 287 8.87 -9.63 9.84
N ALA A 288 9.50 -10.23 10.86
CA ALA A 288 9.21 -11.61 11.27
C ALA A 288 7.79 -11.77 11.84
N ALA A 289 7.27 -10.74 12.52
CA ALA A 289 5.87 -10.69 12.91
C ALA A 289 4.96 -10.51 11.70
N VAL A 290 5.29 -9.57 10.80
CA VAL A 290 4.49 -9.25 9.60
C VAL A 290 4.28 -10.47 8.71
N ARG A 291 5.34 -11.24 8.42
CA ARG A 291 5.28 -12.55 7.74
C ARG A 291 4.26 -13.52 8.34
N SER A 292 3.98 -13.40 9.64
CA SER A 292 3.08 -14.28 10.39
C SER A 292 1.63 -13.77 10.47
N PHE A 293 1.34 -12.53 10.03
CA PHE A 293 0.01 -11.93 10.16
C PHE A 293 -1.03 -12.47 9.18
N SER A 294 -0.62 -13.18 8.11
CA SER A 294 -1.52 -13.80 7.13
C SER A 294 -2.53 -14.76 7.77
N GLN A 295 -2.19 -15.37 8.91
CA GLN A 295 -3.08 -16.24 9.69
C GLN A 295 -4.30 -15.52 10.32
N PHE A 296 -4.33 -14.18 10.32
CA PHE A 296 -5.42 -13.36 10.87
C PHE A 296 -6.33 -12.78 9.78
N TYR A 297 -6.09 -13.09 8.51
CA TYR A 297 -7.02 -12.80 7.42
C TYR A 297 -8.28 -13.68 7.54
N PRO A 298 -9.51 -13.16 7.33
CA PRO A 298 -9.84 -11.83 6.81
C PRO A 298 -10.02 -10.73 7.86
N THR A 299 -9.95 -11.03 9.17
CA THR A 299 -10.15 -10.04 10.24
C THR A 299 -9.13 -8.89 10.18
N ILE A 300 -7.92 -9.18 9.72
CA ILE A 300 -6.89 -8.20 9.37
C ILE A 300 -6.58 -8.31 7.88
N THR A 301 -6.75 -7.20 7.16
CA THR A 301 -6.66 -7.07 5.71
C THR A 301 -5.27 -6.61 5.25
N PRO A 302 -4.94 -6.68 3.95
CA PRO A 302 -3.70 -6.08 3.43
C PRO A 302 -3.62 -4.56 3.65
N ALA A 303 -4.75 -3.85 3.62
CA ALA A 303 -4.80 -2.42 3.92
C ALA A 303 -4.35 -2.13 5.37
N ASP A 304 -4.73 -2.98 6.32
CA ASP A 304 -4.30 -2.85 7.71
C ASP A 304 -2.79 -3.01 7.88
N VAL A 305 -2.20 -3.99 7.18
CA VAL A 305 -0.76 -4.25 7.26
C VAL A 305 0.05 -3.16 6.55
N ILE A 306 -0.39 -2.66 5.40
CA ILE A 306 0.35 -1.61 4.67
C ILE A 306 0.29 -0.23 5.36
N THR A 307 -0.76 0.06 6.15
CA THR A 307 -0.82 1.29 6.97
C THR A 307 -0.06 1.21 8.30
N MET A 308 0.37 0.01 8.72
CA MET A 308 1.03 -0.23 10.02
C MET A 308 2.51 -0.61 9.89
N ALA A 309 2.89 -1.33 8.82
CA ALA A 309 4.25 -1.80 8.61
C ALA A 309 5.02 -0.91 7.61
N GLN A 310 6.35 -0.98 7.64
CA GLN A 310 7.18 -0.42 6.58
C GLN A 310 6.87 -1.13 5.25
N GLN A 311 6.90 -0.39 4.13
CA GLN A 311 6.54 -0.88 2.80
C GLN A 311 7.37 -2.11 2.38
N SER A 312 8.66 -2.16 2.76
CA SER A 312 9.54 -3.33 2.62
C SER A 312 8.95 -4.60 3.23
N HIS A 313 8.37 -4.49 4.43
CA HIS A 313 7.82 -5.62 5.19
C HIS A 313 6.44 -6.08 4.70
N PHE A 314 5.76 -5.29 3.85
CA PHE A 314 4.44 -5.64 3.32
C PHE A 314 4.48 -6.80 2.32
N LEU A 315 5.45 -6.84 1.40
CA LEU A 315 5.57 -7.92 0.40
C LEU A 315 5.75 -9.31 1.02
N PRO A 316 6.61 -9.52 2.05
CA PRO A 316 6.67 -10.78 2.79
C PRO A 316 5.34 -11.24 3.40
N TYR A 317 4.46 -10.32 3.80
CA TYR A 317 3.10 -10.67 4.23
C TYR A 317 2.20 -11.02 3.05
N LEU A 318 2.24 -10.24 1.96
CA LEU A 318 1.39 -10.43 0.79
C LEU A 318 1.69 -11.76 0.08
N ASP A 319 2.97 -12.10 -0.14
CA ASP A 319 3.31 -13.42 -0.69
C ASP A 319 2.88 -14.53 0.28
N ASN A 320 3.23 -14.48 1.58
CA ASN A 320 2.77 -15.48 2.55
C ASN A 320 1.24 -15.64 2.61
N LEU A 321 0.48 -14.56 2.43
CA LEU A 321 -0.98 -14.56 2.35
C LEU A 321 -1.46 -15.28 1.09
N VAL A 322 -0.87 -15.02 -0.08
CA VAL A 322 -1.20 -15.70 -1.34
C VAL A 322 -0.75 -17.17 -1.33
N GLN A 323 0.48 -17.46 -0.91
CA GLN A 323 1.03 -18.83 -0.81
C GLN A 323 0.22 -19.72 0.16
N SER A 324 -0.50 -19.13 1.14
CA SER A 324 -1.41 -19.86 2.04
C SER A 324 -2.58 -20.56 1.34
N ARG A 325 -2.88 -20.19 0.08
CA ARG A 325 -3.88 -20.85 -0.76
C ARG A 325 -3.27 -21.94 -1.63
N ALA A 326 -4.09 -22.93 -1.96
CA ALA A 326 -3.82 -23.89 -3.04
C ALA A 326 -3.59 -23.14 -4.36
N GLU A 327 -2.70 -23.66 -5.19
CA GLU A 327 -2.15 -22.96 -6.38
C GLU A 327 -3.24 -22.51 -7.36
N GLU A 328 -4.17 -23.41 -7.64
CA GLU A 328 -5.41 -23.23 -8.42
C GLU A 328 -6.35 -22.11 -7.94
N HIS A 329 -6.13 -21.57 -6.73
CA HIS A 329 -6.92 -20.49 -6.15
C HIS A 329 -6.10 -19.22 -5.87
N ARG A 330 -4.78 -19.21 -6.14
CA ARG A 330 -3.92 -18.05 -5.83
C ARG A 330 -4.27 -16.81 -6.66
N LEU A 331 -4.56 -16.98 -7.95
CA LEU A 331 -4.87 -15.88 -8.86
C LEU A 331 -6.21 -15.22 -8.53
N SER A 332 -7.28 -16.01 -8.37
CA SER A 332 -8.60 -15.50 -7.98
C SER A 332 -8.63 -14.93 -6.56
N PHE A 333 -7.87 -15.52 -5.63
CA PHE A 333 -7.71 -14.95 -4.30
C PHE A 333 -6.96 -13.60 -4.33
N LEU A 334 -5.84 -13.51 -5.06
CA LEU A 334 -5.12 -12.24 -5.22
C LEU A 334 -6.01 -11.16 -5.89
N GLN A 335 -6.84 -11.53 -6.86
CA GLN A 335 -7.82 -10.62 -7.45
C GLN A 335 -8.78 -10.06 -6.38
N SER A 336 -9.26 -10.89 -5.45
CA SER A 336 -10.14 -10.46 -4.36
C SER A 336 -9.48 -9.60 -3.26
N LEU A 337 -8.16 -9.37 -3.35
CA LEU A 337 -7.44 -8.44 -2.46
C LEU A 337 -7.22 -7.06 -3.09
N LEU A 338 -7.55 -6.88 -4.38
CA LEU A 338 -7.23 -5.70 -5.18
C LEU A 338 -8.43 -4.77 -5.33
N GLU A 339 -8.97 -4.31 -4.19
CA GLU A 339 -10.00 -3.29 -4.12
C GLU A 339 -9.41 -2.01 -3.49
N PRO A 340 -9.19 -0.91 -4.24
CA PRO A 340 -9.41 -0.73 -5.69
C PRO A 340 -8.34 -1.40 -6.57
N GLU A 341 -8.68 -1.65 -7.84
CA GLU A 341 -7.78 -2.33 -8.80
C GLU A 341 -6.42 -1.64 -9.01
N SER A 342 -6.35 -0.33 -8.78
CA SER A 342 -5.12 0.47 -8.87
C SER A 342 -4.00 -0.01 -7.91
N LEU A 343 -4.36 -0.68 -6.81
CA LEU A 343 -3.41 -1.35 -5.92
C LEU A 343 -2.49 -2.33 -6.65
N ARG A 344 -2.92 -2.87 -7.79
CA ARG A 344 -2.14 -3.83 -8.59
C ARG A 344 -0.86 -3.21 -9.13
N GLN A 345 -0.92 -1.95 -9.58
CA GLN A 345 0.27 -1.22 -10.03
C GLN A 345 1.16 -0.89 -8.84
N ASP A 346 0.58 -0.42 -7.73
CA ASP A 346 1.32 -0.06 -6.52
C ASP A 346 2.09 -1.28 -5.95
N TRP A 347 1.48 -2.47 -5.97
CA TRP A 347 2.10 -3.72 -5.53
C TRP A 347 3.09 -4.30 -6.56
N LEU A 348 2.85 -4.10 -7.86
CA LEU A 348 3.79 -4.47 -8.92
C LEU A 348 5.07 -3.65 -8.82
N GLU A 349 4.96 -2.33 -8.69
CA GLU A 349 6.10 -1.40 -8.52
C GLU A 349 6.94 -1.77 -7.28
N LEU A 350 6.27 -2.04 -6.16
CA LEU A 350 6.93 -2.45 -4.93
C LEU A 350 7.65 -3.81 -5.08
N ALA A 351 7.01 -4.79 -5.74
CA ALA A 351 7.60 -6.12 -5.99
C ALA A 351 8.69 -6.13 -7.08
N LEU A 352 8.76 -5.09 -7.92
CA LEU A 352 9.84 -4.86 -8.90
C LEU A 352 11.02 -4.07 -8.31
N THR A 353 10.86 -3.44 -7.14
CA THR A 353 11.93 -2.67 -6.49
C THR A 353 12.53 -3.36 -5.27
N HIS A 354 11.77 -4.21 -4.56
CA HIS A 354 12.25 -4.97 -3.40
C HIS A 354 12.79 -6.35 -3.78
N ASP A 355 13.97 -6.72 -3.25
CA ASP A 355 14.67 -7.99 -3.55
C ASP A 355 14.82 -8.28 -5.06
N ALA A 356 14.95 -7.21 -5.86
CA ALA A 356 15.14 -7.26 -7.30
C ALA A 356 16.62 -7.47 -7.68
N PRO A 357 16.91 -8.01 -8.88
CA PRO A 357 18.23 -7.91 -9.51
C PRO A 357 18.64 -6.44 -9.68
N LYS A 358 19.93 -6.13 -9.76
CA LYS A 358 20.36 -4.75 -10.04
C LYS A 358 20.02 -4.40 -11.49
N ASN A 359 19.57 -3.17 -11.74
CA ASN A 359 19.29 -2.70 -13.10
C ASN A 359 20.51 -2.81 -14.04
N CYS A 360 21.74 -2.72 -13.51
CA CYS A 360 22.96 -2.94 -14.30
C CYS A 360 23.20 -4.41 -14.72
N ASP A 361 22.49 -5.35 -14.12
CA ASP A 361 22.57 -6.78 -14.42
C ASP A 361 21.47 -7.17 -15.44
N THR A 362 20.33 -6.45 -15.47
CA THR A 362 19.20 -6.70 -16.38
C THR A 362 19.14 -5.80 -17.63
N LEU A 363 19.64 -4.57 -17.56
CA LEU A 363 19.49 -3.53 -18.60
C LEU A 363 20.84 -3.01 -19.11
N THR A 364 20.93 -2.77 -20.41
CA THR A 364 22.01 -1.98 -21.02
C THR A 364 21.86 -0.49 -20.65
N PRO A 365 22.91 0.34 -20.81
CA PRO A 365 22.79 1.80 -20.58
C PRO A 365 21.70 2.47 -21.42
N ASP A 366 21.38 1.89 -22.59
CA ASP A 366 20.36 2.35 -23.53
C ASP A 366 18.95 1.79 -23.25
N GLY A 367 18.76 1.07 -22.13
CA GLY A 367 17.46 0.56 -21.69
C GLY A 367 16.95 -0.70 -22.39
N GLN A 368 17.83 -1.45 -23.07
CA GLN A 368 17.51 -2.72 -23.72
C GLN A 368 17.88 -3.93 -22.84
N PRO A 369 17.31 -5.12 -23.07
CA PRO A 369 17.72 -6.36 -22.44
C PRO A 369 19.23 -6.63 -22.51
N ARG A 370 19.78 -7.21 -21.44
CA ARG A 370 21.08 -7.89 -21.48
C ARG A 370 20.92 -9.35 -21.84
N TRP A 371 21.92 -9.90 -22.52
CA TRP A 371 22.08 -11.33 -22.81
C TRP A 371 21.72 -12.21 -21.60
N HIS A 372 20.77 -13.12 -21.77
CA HIS A 372 20.23 -14.05 -20.77
C HIS A 372 19.69 -13.42 -19.46
N SER A 373 19.41 -12.12 -19.42
CA SER A 373 18.99 -11.45 -18.17
C SER A 373 17.58 -11.79 -17.68
N HIS A 374 16.75 -12.45 -18.48
CA HIS A 374 15.49 -13.05 -18.04
C HIS A 374 15.68 -14.20 -17.05
N CYS A 375 16.88 -14.80 -17.00
CA CYS A 375 17.24 -15.87 -16.07
C CYS A 375 17.52 -15.40 -14.64
N PHE A 376 17.61 -14.09 -14.37
CA PHE A 376 17.83 -13.59 -13.01
C PHE A 376 16.63 -13.88 -12.10
N SER A 377 16.90 -14.37 -10.89
CA SER A 377 15.89 -14.64 -9.88
C SER A 377 15.38 -13.35 -9.22
N TRP A 378 14.07 -13.12 -9.30
CA TRP A 378 13.39 -12.02 -8.61
C TRP A 378 12.83 -12.51 -7.27
N GLY A 379 13.08 -11.78 -6.17
CA GLY A 379 12.68 -12.20 -4.81
C GLY A 379 11.18 -12.54 -4.70
N TYR A 380 10.32 -11.74 -5.34
CA TYR A 380 8.87 -11.94 -5.39
C TYR A 380 8.38 -12.47 -6.76
N GLY A 381 9.22 -13.17 -7.52
CA GLY A 381 8.93 -13.61 -8.90
C GLY A 381 7.62 -14.39 -9.10
N ARG A 382 7.16 -15.13 -8.08
CA ARG A 382 5.85 -15.80 -8.10
C ARG A 382 4.68 -14.83 -7.97
N LEU A 383 4.78 -13.86 -7.06
CA LEU A 383 3.78 -12.81 -6.87
C LEU A 383 3.74 -11.87 -8.08
N LEU A 384 4.89 -11.52 -8.65
CA LEU A 384 5.00 -10.77 -9.91
C LEU A 384 4.27 -11.47 -11.06
N SER A 385 4.53 -12.76 -11.27
CA SER A 385 3.83 -13.56 -12.29
C SER A 385 2.31 -13.60 -12.08
N LEU A 386 1.85 -13.72 -10.83
CA LEU A 386 0.42 -13.68 -10.50
C LEU A 386 -0.20 -12.30 -10.75
N LEU A 387 0.44 -11.22 -10.30
CA LEU A 387 -0.02 -9.83 -10.51
C LEU A 387 -0.18 -9.50 -12.01
N ILE A 388 0.73 -9.99 -12.85
CA ILE A 388 0.73 -9.78 -14.29
C ILE A 388 -0.34 -10.62 -15.02
N ARG A 389 -0.61 -11.85 -14.55
CA ARG A 389 -1.63 -12.74 -15.13
C ARG A 389 -3.08 -12.39 -14.76
N LEU A 390 -3.30 -11.36 -13.94
CA LEU A 390 -4.64 -10.90 -13.57
C LEU A 390 -5.36 -10.20 -14.74
N PRO A 391 -6.69 -10.36 -14.88
CA PRO A 391 -7.47 -9.62 -15.88
C PRO A 391 -7.40 -8.11 -15.62
N ALA A 392 -7.04 -7.33 -16.63
CA ALA A 392 -6.90 -5.88 -16.60
C ALA A 392 -7.39 -5.30 -17.93
N ASP A 393 -7.74 -4.01 -17.92
CA ASP A 393 -7.98 -3.25 -19.14
C ASP A 393 -6.67 -3.00 -19.93
N PHE A 394 -6.80 -2.47 -21.13
CA PHE A 394 -5.67 -2.22 -22.02
C PHE A 394 -4.66 -1.23 -21.43
N LEU A 395 -5.12 -0.13 -20.81
CA LEU A 395 -4.23 0.93 -20.30
C LEU A 395 -3.45 0.46 -19.07
N SER A 396 -4.08 -0.33 -18.19
CA SER A 396 -3.36 -0.96 -17.07
C SER A 396 -2.31 -1.95 -17.58
N LYS A 397 -2.63 -2.81 -18.57
CA LYS A 397 -1.64 -3.74 -19.15
C LYS A 397 -0.50 -3.01 -19.85
N GLU A 398 -0.77 -1.91 -20.55
CA GLU A 398 0.24 -1.06 -21.18
C GLU A 398 1.18 -0.44 -20.15
N LYS A 399 0.64 0.20 -19.10
CA LYS A 399 1.44 0.74 -17.99
C LYS A 399 2.27 -0.35 -17.28
N MET A 400 1.67 -1.50 -17.01
CA MET A 400 2.38 -2.64 -16.41
C MET A 400 3.52 -3.14 -17.33
N CYS A 401 3.33 -3.10 -18.66
CA CYS A 401 4.33 -3.52 -19.64
C CYS A 401 5.54 -2.56 -19.64
N GLU A 402 5.28 -1.25 -19.66
CA GLU A 402 6.33 -0.22 -19.52
C GLU A 402 7.07 -0.35 -18.18
N THR A 403 6.35 -0.58 -17.09
CA THR A 403 6.92 -0.79 -15.74
C THR A 403 7.84 -2.02 -15.71
N CYS A 404 7.42 -3.14 -16.31
CA CYS A 404 8.27 -4.34 -16.39
C CYS A 404 9.52 -4.09 -17.25
N ARG A 405 9.41 -3.31 -18.33
CA ARG A 405 10.57 -2.92 -19.16
C ARG A 405 11.54 -2.02 -18.39
N SER A 406 11.07 -1.00 -17.68
CA SER A 406 11.94 -0.04 -16.98
C SER A 406 12.75 -0.66 -15.83
N HIS A 407 12.25 -1.73 -15.21
CA HIS A 407 12.98 -2.51 -14.19
C HIS A 407 13.73 -3.72 -14.78
N GLY A 408 13.52 -4.07 -16.05
CA GLY A 408 14.15 -5.22 -16.70
C GLY A 408 13.55 -6.58 -16.30
N TYR A 409 12.27 -6.62 -15.92
CA TYR A 409 11.55 -7.87 -15.63
C TYR A 409 11.03 -8.51 -16.93
N TRP A 410 11.95 -9.10 -17.67
CA TRP A 410 11.72 -9.54 -19.06
C TRP A 410 10.64 -10.61 -19.23
N THR A 411 10.50 -11.56 -18.30
CA THR A 411 9.44 -12.57 -18.39
C THR A 411 8.04 -11.97 -18.22
N GLY A 412 7.89 -10.95 -17.36
CA GLY A 412 6.67 -10.16 -17.26
C GLY A 412 6.41 -9.29 -18.49
N TYR A 413 7.44 -8.61 -19.00
CA TYR A 413 7.37 -7.79 -20.21
C TYR A 413 6.92 -8.62 -21.44
N LEU A 414 7.55 -9.77 -21.69
CA LEU A 414 7.23 -10.63 -22.84
C LEU A 414 5.79 -11.19 -22.77
N TYR A 415 5.32 -11.60 -21.58
CA TYR A 415 3.93 -11.99 -21.38
C TYR A 415 2.96 -10.83 -21.68
N LEU A 416 3.26 -9.62 -21.20
CA LEU A 416 2.42 -8.44 -21.47
C LEU A 416 2.45 -8.03 -22.95
N CYS A 417 3.58 -8.21 -23.66
CA CYS A 417 3.63 -8.03 -25.11
C CYS A 417 2.80 -9.06 -25.87
N LYS A 418 2.76 -10.33 -25.42
CA LYS A 418 1.90 -11.40 -25.96
C LYS A 418 0.41 -11.05 -25.76
N GLU A 419 0.03 -10.56 -24.59
CA GLU A 419 -1.34 -10.09 -24.29
C GLU A 419 -1.75 -8.83 -25.09
N LEU A 420 -0.85 -7.84 -25.20
CA LEU A 420 -1.08 -6.59 -25.93
C LEU A 420 -0.92 -6.71 -27.47
N GLN A 421 -0.63 -7.91 -27.99
CA GLN A 421 -0.32 -8.16 -29.41
C GLN A 421 0.91 -7.38 -29.94
N ARG A 422 1.80 -6.91 -29.06
CA ARG A 422 3.06 -6.20 -29.37
C ARG A 422 4.18 -7.19 -29.76
N ARG A 423 3.86 -8.10 -30.69
CA ARG A 423 4.65 -9.31 -30.99
C ARG A 423 6.02 -9.01 -31.59
N THR A 424 6.14 -7.99 -32.44
CA THR A 424 7.43 -7.53 -32.99
C THR A 424 8.39 -7.03 -31.91
N GLU A 425 7.90 -6.35 -30.87
CA GLU A 425 8.74 -5.92 -29.75
C GLU A 425 9.21 -7.11 -28.92
N ALA A 426 8.32 -8.08 -28.66
CA ALA A 426 8.68 -9.33 -28.00
C ALA A 426 9.78 -10.08 -28.76
N PHE A 427 9.68 -10.21 -30.09
CA PHE A 427 10.73 -10.83 -30.91
C PHE A 427 12.06 -10.07 -30.82
N SER A 428 12.06 -8.74 -30.85
CA SER A 428 13.28 -7.92 -30.72
C SER A 428 13.98 -8.20 -29.39
N SER A 429 13.24 -8.14 -28.27
CA SER A 429 13.82 -8.41 -26.95
C SER A 429 14.21 -9.88 -26.76
N ILE A 430 13.50 -10.84 -27.37
CA ILE A 430 13.92 -12.26 -27.37
C ILE A 430 15.26 -12.42 -28.10
N CYS A 431 15.47 -11.75 -29.25
CA CYS A 431 16.77 -11.74 -29.94
C CYS A 431 17.90 -11.10 -29.10
N GLU A 432 17.62 -10.10 -28.28
CA GLU A 432 18.60 -9.47 -27.37
C GLU A 432 18.91 -10.34 -26.13
N LEU A 433 17.95 -11.15 -25.70
CA LEU A 433 18.12 -12.14 -24.62
C LEU A 433 18.90 -13.39 -25.08
N ASP A 434 18.88 -13.73 -26.38
CA ASP A 434 19.52 -14.92 -27.00
C ASP A 434 19.03 -16.26 -26.43
N ASP A 435 17.74 -16.37 -26.12
CA ASP A 435 17.13 -17.61 -25.64
C ASP A 435 15.89 -17.98 -26.47
N ILE A 436 16.01 -19.08 -27.22
CA ILE A 436 14.98 -19.61 -28.10
C ILE A 436 13.83 -20.28 -27.33
N SER A 437 14.03 -20.69 -26.07
CA SER A 437 12.97 -21.28 -25.24
C SER A 437 11.86 -20.27 -24.92
N LEU A 438 12.17 -18.96 -25.01
CA LEU A 438 11.19 -17.88 -24.92
C LEU A 438 10.17 -17.85 -26.07
N LEU A 439 10.38 -18.66 -27.12
CA LEU A 439 9.43 -18.87 -28.22
C LEU A 439 8.58 -20.14 -28.05
N GLU A 440 8.92 -21.05 -27.13
CA GLU A 440 8.25 -22.36 -27.02
C GLU A 440 7.02 -22.32 -26.07
N GLU A 441 5.99 -23.10 -26.39
CA GLU A 441 4.76 -23.22 -25.57
C GLU A 441 5.01 -23.87 -24.20
N PRO A 442 4.21 -23.56 -23.16
CA PRO A 442 2.95 -22.80 -23.21
C PRO A 442 3.09 -21.28 -23.02
N ASP A 443 4.13 -20.84 -22.29
CA ASP A 443 4.24 -19.44 -21.87
C ASP A 443 4.94 -18.54 -22.90
N GLY A 444 5.81 -19.11 -23.76
CA GLY A 444 6.59 -18.38 -24.77
C GLY A 444 5.77 -17.76 -25.92
N VAL A 445 6.47 -17.03 -26.80
CA VAL A 445 5.89 -16.21 -27.86
C VAL A 445 6.10 -16.88 -29.24
N GLU A 446 5.54 -18.07 -29.46
CA GLU A 446 5.70 -18.77 -30.75
C GLU A 446 5.18 -17.91 -31.93
N PRO A 447 5.93 -17.76 -33.04
CA PRO A 447 5.47 -17.04 -34.23
C PRO A 447 4.35 -17.79 -34.99
N GLN A 448 3.20 -17.15 -35.13
CA GLN A 448 1.95 -17.73 -35.62
C GLN A 448 1.78 -17.65 -37.15
N THR A 449 2.55 -16.79 -37.82
CA THR A 449 2.46 -16.57 -39.27
C THR A 449 3.84 -16.57 -39.93
N LEU A 450 3.90 -16.89 -41.23
CA LEU A 450 5.16 -16.88 -41.96
C LEU A 450 5.81 -15.49 -42.02
N ASP A 451 5.03 -14.41 -41.91
CA ASP A 451 5.55 -13.05 -41.90
C ASP A 451 6.12 -12.65 -40.53
N GLU A 452 5.58 -13.17 -39.43
CA GLU A 452 6.23 -13.09 -38.11
C GLU A 452 7.55 -13.88 -38.08
N TRP A 453 7.59 -15.07 -38.70
CA TRP A 453 8.83 -15.83 -38.87
C TRP A 453 9.89 -15.03 -39.65
N LYS A 454 9.51 -14.33 -40.74
CA LYS A 454 10.42 -13.44 -41.48
C LYS A 454 10.95 -12.31 -40.60
N VAL A 455 10.08 -11.65 -39.83
CA VAL A 455 10.46 -10.57 -38.91
C VAL A 455 11.46 -11.07 -37.85
N LEU A 456 11.18 -12.22 -37.21
CA LEU A 456 12.08 -12.82 -36.22
C LEU A 456 13.45 -13.19 -36.82
N ILE A 457 13.47 -13.78 -38.01
CA ILE A 457 14.71 -14.12 -38.73
C ILE A 457 15.51 -12.85 -39.06
N GLN A 458 14.86 -11.80 -39.59
CA GLN A 458 15.51 -10.53 -39.92
C GLN A 458 16.06 -9.80 -38.68
N LEU A 459 15.31 -9.81 -37.57
CA LEU A 459 15.79 -9.27 -36.28
C LEU A 459 17.02 -10.02 -35.78
N SER A 460 16.99 -11.35 -35.76
CA SER A 460 18.12 -12.17 -35.30
C SER A 460 19.42 -11.85 -36.08
N HIS A 461 19.33 -11.73 -37.41
CA HIS A 461 20.48 -11.35 -38.25
C HIS A 461 21.00 -9.94 -37.92
N HIS A 462 20.12 -8.99 -37.61
CA HIS A 462 20.53 -7.65 -37.22
C HIS A 462 21.29 -7.67 -35.88
N HIS A 463 20.75 -8.35 -34.86
CA HIS A 463 21.39 -8.43 -33.54
C HIS A 463 22.72 -9.21 -33.58
N CYS A 464 22.83 -10.32 -34.34
CA CYS A 464 24.11 -11.02 -34.53
C CYS A 464 25.18 -10.10 -35.13
N SER A 465 24.85 -9.36 -36.20
CA SER A 465 25.78 -8.44 -36.87
C SER A 465 26.23 -7.28 -35.96
N VAL A 466 25.43 -6.88 -34.98
CA VAL A 466 25.82 -5.86 -33.98
C VAL A 466 26.68 -6.48 -32.88
N ALA A 467 26.33 -7.66 -32.38
CA ALA A 467 27.06 -8.34 -31.31
C ALA A 467 28.53 -8.62 -31.69
N GLU A 468 28.79 -9.09 -32.91
CA GLU A 468 30.15 -9.31 -33.42
C GLU A 468 31.01 -8.02 -33.43
N SER A 469 30.40 -6.84 -33.56
CA SER A 469 31.11 -5.55 -33.50
C SER A 469 31.42 -5.09 -32.07
N GLN A 470 30.67 -5.55 -31.07
CA GLN A 470 30.75 -5.10 -29.67
C GLN A 470 31.54 -6.03 -28.73
N GLN A 471 31.83 -7.27 -29.15
CA GLN A 471 32.58 -8.25 -28.33
C GLN A 471 34.03 -7.83 -27.98
N VAL A 472 34.55 -6.74 -28.54
CA VAL A 472 35.92 -6.26 -28.32
C VAL A 472 36.12 -5.55 -26.97
N THR A 473 35.05 -5.07 -26.31
CA THR A 473 35.19 -4.05 -25.23
C THR A 473 34.62 -4.37 -23.84
N ASN A 474 33.77 -5.40 -23.66
CA ASN A 474 33.16 -5.69 -22.34
C ASN A 474 33.73 -6.96 -21.69
N GLY A 475 34.25 -6.79 -20.46
CA GLY A 475 35.16 -7.73 -19.82
C GLY A 475 34.55 -9.05 -19.31
N SER A 476 35.38 -10.09 -19.31
CA SER A 476 35.07 -11.43 -18.84
C SER A 476 34.90 -11.52 -17.32
N SER A 477 33.72 -11.93 -16.85
CA SER A 477 33.54 -12.63 -15.57
C SER A 477 32.21 -13.41 -15.55
N LEU A 478 32.05 -14.31 -14.59
CA LEU A 478 30.85 -15.14 -14.33
C LEU A 478 30.54 -16.28 -15.32
N THR A 479 31.56 -17.02 -15.78
CA THR A 479 31.35 -18.45 -16.10
C THR A 479 31.16 -19.24 -14.81
N ASN A 480 29.92 -19.46 -14.37
CA ASN A 480 29.63 -20.40 -13.27
C ASN A 480 28.24 -21.06 -13.42
N GLY A 481 28.06 -21.77 -14.54
CA GLY A 481 26.86 -22.53 -14.89
C GLY A 481 27.16 -23.42 -16.08
N SER A 482 27.31 -24.72 -15.84
CA SER A 482 27.75 -25.69 -16.86
C SER A 482 26.56 -26.21 -17.68
N ALA A 483 26.10 -25.41 -18.65
CA ALA A 483 25.21 -25.85 -19.72
C ALA A 483 25.71 -25.28 -21.07
N GLU A 484 26.07 -26.15 -22.01
CA GLU A 484 26.68 -25.75 -23.28
C GLU A 484 25.60 -25.55 -24.37
N CYS A 485 25.33 -24.31 -24.74
CA CYS A 485 24.66 -23.88 -25.99
C CYS A 485 23.25 -24.41 -26.32
N GLU A 486 22.63 -25.29 -25.52
CA GLU A 486 21.23 -25.72 -25.66
C GLU A 486 20.26 -24.57 -25.32
N GLY A 487 20.05 -23.64 -26.26
CA GLY A 487 19.08 -22.54 -26.12
C GLY A 487 19.32 -21.33 -27.02
N LYS A 488 20.48 -21.19 -27.66
CA LYS A 488 20.81 -19.95 -28.40
C LYS A 488 19.96 -19.71 -29.65
N ILE A 489 19.73 -18.43 -29.94
CA ILE A 489 19.06 -17.98 -31.16
C ILE A 489 20.11 -17.93 -32.28
N SER A 490 19.95 -18.84 -33.24
CA SER A 490 20.84 -18.95 -34.39
C SER A 490 19.99 -19.18 -35.65
N PRO A 491 20.52 -18.90 -36.85
CA PRO A 491 19.85 -19.24 -38.09
C PRO A 491 19.43 -20.72 -38.14
N GLU A 492 20.26 -21.64 -37.65
CA GLU A 492 19.95 -23.08 -37.62
C GLU A 492 18.83 -23.44 -36.63
N SER A 493 18.88 -22.93 -35.40
CA SER A 493 17.85 -23.23 -34.38
C SER A 493 16.49 -22.61 -34.73
N LEU A 494 16.45 -21.39 -35.28
CA LEU A 494 15.23 -20.80 -35.84
C LEU A 494 14.71 -21.59 -37.05
N SER A 495 15.60 -22.05 -37.93
CA SER A 495 15.22 -22.86 -39.12
C SER A 495 14.62 -24.21 -38.72
N LEU A 496 15.16 -24.86 -37.68
CA LEU A 496 14.59 -26.09 -37.13
C LEU A 496 13.20 -25.85 -36.53
N MET A 497 12.99 -24.75 -35.81
CA MET A 497 11.69 -24.42 -35.22
C MET A 497 10.64 -24.13 -36.31
N LEU A 498 11.00 -23.32 -37.31
CA LEU A 498 10.15 -23.07 -38.49
C LEU A 498 9.88 -24.34 -39.31
N ALA A 499 10.85 -25.25 -39.42
CA ALA A 499 10.66 -26.54 -40.09
C ALA A 499 9.69 -27.47 -39.33
N ARG A 500 9.61 -27.37 -38.00
CA ARG A 500 8.61 -28.08 -37.18
C ARG A 500 7.20 -27.52 -37.36
N SER A 501 7.05 -26.19 -37.40
CA SER A 501 5.73 -25.52 -37.44
C SER A 501 5.14 -25.39 -38.86
N ALA A 502 5.95 -24.97 -39.84
CA ALA A 502 5.50 -24.72 -41.22
C ALA A 502 5.86 -25.83 -42.23
N GLY A 503 6.75 -26.75 -41.86
CA GLY A 503 7.31 -27.79 -42.71
C GLY A 503 8.64 -27.38 -43.37
N PRO A 504 9.59 -28.30 -43.56
CA PRO A 504 10.97 -27.99 -43.92
C PRO A 504 11.13 -27.33 -45.31
N ASP A 505 10.29 -27.68 -46.27
CA ASP A 505 10.35 -27.10 -47.62
C ASP A 505 9.82 -25.66 -47.65
N ARG A 506 8.92 -25.29 -46.72
CA ARG A 506 8.46 -23.90 -46.52
C ARG A 506 9.47 -23.10 -45.71
N ALA A 507 10.12 -23.72 -44.73
CA ALA A 507 11.18 -23.09 -43.96
C ALA A 507 12.31 -22.58 -44.86
N LEU A 508 12.81 -23.42 -45.77
CA LEU A 508 13.85 -23.04 -46.74
C LEU A 508 13.42 -21.85 -47.62
N ALA A 509 12.20 -21.86 -48.16
CA ALA A 509 11.71 -20.73 -48.97
C ALA A 509 11.66 -19.41 -48.18
N VAL A 510 11.24 -19.43 -46.91
CA VAL A 510 11.23 -18.24 -46.04
C VAL A 510 12.65 -17.74 -45.73
N LEU A 511 13.63 -18.64 -45.57
CA LEU A 511 15.03 -18.30 -45.33
C LEU A 511 15.69 -17.71 -46.58
N GLU A 512 15.39 -18.25 -47.77
CA GLU A 512 15.78 -17.68 -49.06
C GLU A 512 15.17 -16.28 -49.27
N GLU A 513 13.88 -16.09 -48.96
CA GLU A 513 13.22 -14.76 -48.98
C GLU A 513 13.85 -13.77 -47.99
N CYS A 514 14.39 -14.24 -46.86
CA CYS A 514 15.13 -13.42 -45.89
C CYS A 514 16.62 -13.24 -46.25
N GLY A 515 17.12 -13.85 -47.34
CA GLY A 515 18.51 -13.76 -47.76
C GLY A 515 19.51 -14.56 -46.91
N VAL A 516 19.04 -15.47 -46.05
CA VAL A 516 19.87 -16.22 -45.10
C VAL A 516 20.51 -17.43 -45.78
N GLN A 517 21.83 -17.39 -45.98
CA GLN A 517 22.59 -18.55 -46.48
C GLN A 517 22.84 -19.55 -45.35
N LEU A 518 21.96 -20.54 -45.23
CA LEU A 518 22.01 -21.53 -44.15
C LEU A 518 22.86 -22.75 -44.53
N ALA A 519 23.90 -23.01 -43.75
CA ALA A 519 24.58 -24.31 -43.70
C ALA A 519 24.05 -25.08 -42.47
N LEU A 520 23.16 -26.06 -42.70
CA LEU A 520 22.68 -26.95 -41.65
C LEU A 520 23.80 -27.90 -41.19
N SER A 521 23.82 -28.24 -39.90
CA SER A 521 24.60 -29.39 -39.43
C SER A 521 23.98 -30.71 -39.93
N PRO A 522 24.77 -31.79 -40.06
CA PRO A 522 24.26 -33.10 -40.51
C PRO A 522 23.13 -33.68 -39.62
N GLN A 523 23.06 -33.25 -38.35
CA GLN A 523 21.98 -33.62 -37.44
C GLN A 523 20.68 -32.89 -37.81
N SER A 524 20.76 -31.59 -38.14
CA SER A 524 19.61 -30.80 -38.56
C SER A 524 19.11 -31.17 -39.96
N GLU A 525 20.01 -31.50 -40.88
CA GLU A 525 19.64 -32.09 -42.19
C GLU A 525 18.81 -33.37 -42.01
N LEU A 526 19.26 -34.27 -41.11
CA LEU A 526 18.53 -35.50 -40.79
C LEU A 526 17.16 -35.22 -40.16
N VAL A 527 17.04 -34.21 -39.29
CA VAL A 527 15.74 -33.77 -38.73
C VAL A 527 14.82 -33.25 -39.84
N CYS A 528 15.32 -32.44 -40.77
CA CYS A 528 14.54 -31.94 -41.92
C CYS A 528 14.08 -33.08 -42.85
N GLU A 529 14.91 -34.09 -43.13
CA GLU A 529 14.49 -35.27 -43.90
C GLU A 529 13.46 -36.13 -43.16
N LEU A 530 13.61 -36.32 -41.85
CA LEU A 530 12.61 -37.02 -41.04
C LEU A 530 11.26 -36.27 -41.05
N LEU A 531 11.28 -34.93 -40.98
CA LEU A 531 10.08 -34.10 -41.13
C LEU A 531 9.46 -34.22 -42.54
N ARG A 532 10.26 -34.20 -43.61
CA ARG A 532 9.77 -34.46 -44.99
C ARG A 532 9.08 -35.81 -45.12
N VAL A 533 9.64 -36.86 -44.52
CA VAL A 533 9.06 -38.22 -44.54
C VAL A 533 7.80 -38.29 -43.68
N ALA A 534 7.78 -37.65 -42.51
CA ALA A 534 6.61 -37.56 -41.65
C ALA A 534 5.45 -36.82 -42.33
N GLU A 535 5.71 -35.66 -42.92
CA GLU A 535 4.70 -34.85 -43.60
C GLU A 535 4.12 -35.58 -44.82
N LYS A 536 4.97 -36.20 -45.65
CA LYS A 536 4.52 -37.04 -46.80
C LYS A 536 3.59 -38.18 -46.33
N ARG A 537 3.86 -38.78 -45.17
CA ARG A 537 2.99 -39.80 -44.56
C ARG A 537 1.69 -39.21 -44.01
N GLN A 538 1.74 -38.06 -43.33
CA GLN A 538 0.55 -37.36 -42.82
C GLN A 538 -0.38 -36.95 -43.96
N ARG A 539 0.13 -36.31 -45.01
CA ARG A 539 -0.63 -35.94 -46.23
C ARG A 539 -1.30 -37.18 -46.85
N ALA A 540 -0.59 -38.31 -46.96
CA ALA A 540 -1.14 -39.56 -47.47
C ALA A 540 -2.23 -40.16 -46.57
N ILE A 541 -2.08 -40.12 -45.24
CA ILE A 541 -3.11 -40.56 -44.30
C ILE A 541 -4.36 -39.69 -44.45
N ILE A 542 -4.21 -38.36 -44.44
CA ILE A 542 -5.30 -37.40 -44.64
C ILE A 542 -6.03 -37.64 -45.96
N GLN A 543 -5.29 -37.83 -47.07
CA GLN A 543 -5.86 -38.22 -48.36
C GLN A 543 -6.74 -39.47 -48.25
N THR A 544 -6.24 -40.56 -47.65
CA THR A 544 -7.03 -41.80 -47.49
C THR A 544 -8.21 -41.68 -46.52
N MET A 545 -8.15 -40.76 -45.55
CA MET A 545 -9.29 -40.46 -44.68
C MET A 545 -10.36 -39.67 -45.43
N LEU A 546 -9.98 -38.62 -46.16
CA LEU A 546 -10.89 -37.83 -46.99
C LEU A 546 -11.58 -38.70 -48.05
N GLU A 547 -10.85 -39.57 -48.75
CA GLU A 547 -11.43 -40.53 -49.69
C GLU A 547 -12.41 -41.52 -49.03
N ARG A 548 -12.19 -41.90 -47.76
CA ARG A 548 -13.12 -42.76 -47.03
C ARG A 548 -14.36 -41.99 -46.59
N CYS A 549 -14.21 -40.75 -46.15
CA CYS A 549 -15.32 -39.86 -45.82
C CYS A 549 -16.18 -39.56 -47.05
N ASP A 550 -15.58 -39.25 -48.20
CA ASP A 550 -16.28 -39.04 -49.47
C ASP A 550 -17.07 -40.29 -49.89
N ARG A 551 -16.41 -41.46 -49.99
CA ARG A 551 -17.09 -42.74 -50.29
C ARG A 551 -18.22 -43.06 -49.30
N PHE A 552 -18.05 -42.74 -48.02
CA PHE A 552 -19.09 -42.91 -47.01
C PHE A 552 -20.29 -41.96 -47.24
N LEU A 553 -20.03 -40.67 -47.49
CA LEU A 553 -21.06 -39.67 -47.76
C LEU A 553 -21.87 -40.00 -49.02
N TRP A 554 -21.21 -40.48 -50.09
CA TRP A 554 -21.91 -41.01 -51.28
C TRP A 554 -22.74 -42.26 -50.95
N SER A 555 -22.25 -43.16 -50.10
CA SER A 555 -23.01 -44.35 -49.65
C SER A 555 -24.18 -44.06 -48.69
N GLN A 556 -24.38 -42.79 -48.29
CA GLN A 556 -25.54 -42.32 -47.53
C GLN A 556 -26.54 -41.52 -48.40
N HIS A 557 -26.18 -41.22 -49.67
CA HIS A 557 -27.03 -40.52 -50.64
C HIS A 557 -27.63 -41.44 -51.72
N ALA A 558 -27.39 -42.75 -51.63
CA ALA A 558 -27.83 -43.79 -52.56
C ALA A 558 -28.61 -44.89 -51.83
#